data_AF-A0A535PZV6-F1
#
_entry.id   AF-A0A535PZV6-F1
#
_cell.length_a   1.000
_cell.length_b   1.000
_cell.length_c   1.000
_cell.angle_alpha   90.00
_cell.angle_beta   90.00
_cell.angle_gamma   90.00
#
_symmetry.space_group_name_H-M   'P 1'
#
loop_
_entity.id
_entity.type
_entity.pdbx_description
1 polymer ?
#
loop_
_entity_poly.entity_id
_entity_poly.type
_entity_poly.pdbx_seq_one_letter_code
_entity_poly.pdbx_strand_id
1 'polypeptide(L)'
;MTTGGAWRAYPAINELINNQAVSQQSYGYLAATFAALTVAYGIYSLLSKRVWMQWTVAIGVTLTTITINQALNLSMSALAVELLVLAIGKALAARFYRGTRMHTFLYVTAAVQAVIAGAIPVEQDWLRPVILLAAGLMGTFMAVDSDTPEWLYLATGFYTYGWYWLLKVVVPPPPNPGPSTLVLMFSPLPVIYTGVALMLR
;
A
#
# COMPACT_ATOMS: atom_id res chain seq x y z
N MET A 1 7.59 27.72 37.22
CA MET A 1 7.71 26.48 36.41
C MET A 1 6.41 26.28 35.65
N THR A 2 6.34 26.74 34.41
CA THR A 2 5.15 26.68 33.55
C THR A 2 5.55 26.05 32.21
N THR A 3 5.74 24.74 32.20
CA THR A 3 6.07 23.94 30.99
C THR A 3 4.84 23.52 30.19
N GLY A 4 3.65 24.10 30.45
CA GLY A 4 2.38 23.68 29.85
C GLY A 4 1.92 24.44 28.59
N GLY A 5 2.67 25.43 28.11
CA GLY A 5 2.21 26.35 27.06
C GLY A 5 2.36 25.86 25.62
N ALA A 6 3.48 25.20 25.28
CA ALA A 6 3.80 24.88 23.90
C ALA A 6 2.97 23.72 23.32
N TRP A 7 2.59 22.74 24.16
CA TRP A 7 1.84 21.56 23.74
C TRP A 7 0.36 21.85 23.44
N ARG A 8 -0.19 22.93 24.02
CA ARG A 8 -1.58 23.37 23.76
C ARG A 8 -1.78 23.95 22.37
N ALA A 9 -0.69 24.35 21.68
CA ALA A 9 -0.76 24.83 20.30
C ALA A 9 -0.97 23.71 19.29
N TYR A 10 -0.76 22.45 19.68
CA TYR A 10 -0.94 21.28 18.83
C TYR A 10 -2.16 20.49 19.31
N PRO A 11 -3.33 20.69 18.70
CA PRO A 11 -4.58 20.12 19.19
C PRO A 11 -4.54 18.58 19.27
N ALA A 12 -3.83 17.92 18.34
CA ALA A 12 -3.62 16.48 18.37
C ALA A 12 -2.85 15.99 19.61
N ILE A 13 -1.82 16.72 20.05
CA ILE A 13 -1.00 16.34 21.20
C ILE A 13 -1.78 16.58 22.49
N ASN A 14 -2.54 17.67 22.55
CA ASN A 14 -3.40 17.97 23.69
C ASN A 14 -4.51 16.91 23.84
N GLU A 15 -5.12 16.46 22.74
CA GLU A 15 -6.12 15.38 22.76
C GLU A 15 -5.53 14.04 23.23
N LEU A 16 -4.34 13.69 22.73
CA LEU A 16 -3.62 12.47 23.13
C LEU A 16 -3.24 12.48 24.62
N ILE A 17 -2.73 13.61 25.14
CA ILE A 17 -2.37 13.76 26.56
C ILE A 17 -3.61 13.62 27.46
N ASN A 18 -4.78 14.04 26.97
CA ASN A 18 -6.03 13.98 27.70
C ASN A 18 -6.81 12.66 27.48
N ASN A 19 -6.20 11.63 26.87
CA ASN A 19 -6.86 10.35 26.51
C ASN A 19 -8.14 10.53 25.67
N GLN A 20 -8.21 11.58 24.86
CA GLN A 20 -9.32 11.82 23.94
C GLN A 20 -9.00 11.25 22.56
N ALA A 21 -10.04 10.83 21.83
CA ALA A 21 -9.88 10.49 20.43
C ALA A 21 -9.44 11.73 19.65
N VAL A 22 -8.44 11.56 18.78
CA VAL A 22 -7.91 12.65 17.95
C VAL A 22 -9.02 13.14 17.02
N SER A 23 -9.33 14.44 17.09
CA SER A 23 -10.40 15.04 16.30
C SER A 23 -10.02 15.15 14.82
N GLN A 24 -11.02 15.26 13.95
CA GLN A 24 -10.83 15.43 12.51
C GLN A 24 -9.99 16.69 12.19
N GLN A 25 -10.20 17.76 12.94
CA GLN A 25 -9.44 19.00 12.80
C GLN A 25 -7.96 18.81 13.18
N SER A 26 -7.68 18.04 14.24
CA SER A 26 -6.33 17.64 14.64
C SER A 26 -5.59 16.85 13.56
N TYR A 27 -6.26 15.92 12.87
CA TYR A 27 -5.67 15.22 11.71
C TYR A 27 -5.33 16.18 10.56
N GLY A 28 -6.15 17.20 10.32
CA GLY A 28 -5.87 18.23 9.31
C GLY A 28 -4.58 19.01 9.61
N TYR A 29 -4.35 19.39 10.88
CA TYR A 29 -3.10 20.05 11.29
C TYR A 29 -1.89 19.11 11.16
N LEU A 30 -2.02 17.84 11.54
CA LEU A 30 -0.95 16.84 11.37
C LEU A 30 -0.61 16.62 9.90
N ALA A 31 -1.63 16.50 9.03
CA ALA A 31 -1.45 16.38 7.59
C ALA A 31 -0.68 17.56 7.01
N ALA A 32 -1.08 18.79 7.35
CA ALA A 32 -0.37 20.00 6.92
C ALA A 32 1.08 20.04 7.43
N THR A 33 1.31 19.64 8.68
CA THR A 33 2.65 19.60 9.28
C THR A 33 3.54 18.58 8.58
N PHE A 34 3.06 17.35 8.38
CA PHE A 34 3.81 16.33 7.66
C PHE A 34 4.03 16.71 6.20
N ALA A 35 3.04 17.30 5.53
CA ALA A 35 3.20 17.77 4.15
C ALA A 35 4.27 18.86 4.05
N ALA A 36 4.21 19.88 4.93
CA ALA A 36 5.18 20.96 4.96
C ALA A 36 6.60 20.44 5.24
N LEU A 37 6.76 19.54 6.22
CA LEU A 37 8.04 18.90 6.52
C LEU A 37 8.54 18.09 5.32
N THR A 38 7.68 17.29 4.71
CA THR A 38 8.02 16.44 3.55
C THR A 38 8.48 17.28 2.37
N VAL A 39 7.78 18.38 2.06
CA VAL A 39 8.13 19.32 1.00
C VAL A 39 9.45 20.02 1.32
N ALA A 40 9.62 20.51 2.55
CA ALA A 40 10.84 21.18 2.99
C ALA A 40 12.07 20.25 2.90
N TYR A 41 11.96 19.02 3.41
CA TYR A 41 13.03 18.01 3.31
C TYR A 41 13.24 17.54 1.87
N GLY A 42 12.18 17.46 1.06
CA GLY A 42 12.26 17.15 -0.36
C GLY A 42 13.10 18.17 -1.12
N ILE A 43 12.72 19.45 -1.02
CA ILE A 43 13.45 20.58 -1.61
C ILE A 43 14.89 20.63 -1.10
N TYR A 44 15.08 20.49 0.23
CA TYR A 44 16.42 20.51 0.82
C TYR A 44 17.29 19.35 0.30
N SER A 45 16.74 18.14 0.13
CA SER A 45 17.47 16.99 -0.40
C SER A 45 17.89 17.21 -1.86
N LEU A 46 17.02 17.83 -2.66
CA LEU A 46 17.27 18.16 -4.06
C LEU A 46 18.39 19.21 -4.18
N LEU A 47 18.29 20.29 -3.42
CA LEU A 47 19.28 21.38 -3.44
C LEU A 47 20.63 20.94 -2.86
N SER A 48 20.62 20.17 -1.77
CA SER A 48 21.85 19.74 -1.09
C SER A 48 22.48 18.47 -1.66
N LYS A 49 21.82 17.84 -2.65
CA LYS A 49 22.19 16.53 -3.22
C LYS A 49 22.40 15.44 -2.16
N ARG A 50 21.74 15.57 -1.00
CA ARG A 50 21.89 14.67 0.16
C ARG A 50 20.88 13.53 0.06
N VAL A 51 21.27 12.47 -0.65
CA VAL A 51 20.45 11.27 -0.91
C VAL A 51 19.96 10.60 0.39
N TRP A 52 20.72 10.68 1.48
CA TRP A 52 20.35 10.08 2.76
C TRP A 52 19.08 10.67 3.41
N MET A 53 18.65 11.88 3.01
CA MET A 53 17.43 12.51 3.55
C MET A 53 16.14 12.05 2.88
N GLN A 54 16.23 11.31 1.78
CA GLN A 54 15.06 10.86 1.03
C GLN A 54 14.23 9.81 1.78
N TRP A 55 14.82 9.14 2.77
CA TRP A 55 14.13 8.25 3.70
C TRP A 55 13.05 9.02 4.47
N THR A 56 13.41 10.19 4.98
CA THR A 56 12.49 11.09 5.68
C THR A 56 11.37 11.55 4.77
N VAL A 57 11.67 11.84 3.51
CA VAL A 57 10.65 12.22 2.51
C VAL A 57 9.69 11.05 2.25
N ALA A 58 10.18 9.84 2.04
CA ALA A 58 9.35 8.68 1.78
C ALA A 58 8.42 8.33 2.97
N ILE A 59 8.93 8.45 4.20
CA ILE A 59 8.15 8.30 5.43
C ILE A 59 7.13 9.43 5.54
N GLY A 60 7.56 10.67 5.33
CA GLY A 60 6.74 11.86 5.39
C GLY A 60 5.54 11.79 4.43
N VAL A 61 5.76 11.44 3.16
CA VAL A 61 4.68 11.23 2.18
C VAL A 61 3.67 10.20 2.68
N THR A 62 4.14 9.09 3.26
CA THR A 62 3.26 8.04 3.79
C THR A 62 2.40 8.54 4.94
N LEU A 63 3.01 9.25 5.89
CA LEU A 63 2.31 9.82 7.04
C LEU A 63 1.32 10.91 6.60
N THR A 64 1.72 11.77 5.66
CA THR A 64 0.84 12.77 5.05
C THR A 64 -0.38 12.12 4.42
N THR A 65 -0.21 11.08 3.60
CA THR A 65 -1.36 10.39 2.97
C THR A 65 -2.30 9.80 4.02
N ILE A 66 -1.78 9.09 5.02
CA ILE A 66 -2.61 8.50 6.09
C ILE A 66 -3.38 9.59 6.86
N THR A 67 -2.71 10.68 7.22
CA THR A 67 -3.32 11.77 7.98
C THR A 67 -4.33 12.56 7.16
N ILE A 68 -4.10 12.76 5.86
CA ILE A 68 -5.08 13.38 4.94
C ILE A 68 -6.33 12.51 4.84
N ASN A 69 -6.16 11.19 4.67
CA ASN A 69 -7.26 10.24 4.59
C ASN A 69 -8.18 10.34 5.83
N GLN A 70 -7.57 10.38 7.02
CA GLN A 70 -8.28 10.56 8.30
C GLN A 70 -8.90 11.96 8.43
N ALA A 71 -8.19 13.02 8.04
CA ALA A 71 -8.70 14.39 8.08
C ALA A 71 -9.92 14.60 7.17
N LEU A 72 -9.95 13.92 6.02
CA LEU A 72 -11.06 13.96 5.07
C LEU A 72 -12.14 12.91 5.37
N ASN A 73 -11.93 12.07 6.41
CA ASN A 73 -12.82 10.97 6.78
C ASN A 73 -13.17 10.07 5.58
N LEU A 74 -12.15 9.74 4.77
CA LEU A 74 -12.32 8.87 3.60
C LEU A 74 -12.53 7.41 4.03
N SER A 75 -13.12 6.61 3.13
CA SER A 75 -13.37 5.20 3.39
C SER A 75 -12.06 4.39 3.44
N MET A 76 -12.11 3.24 4.13
CA MET A 76 -11.00 2.27 4.17
C MET A 76 -10.59 1.81 2.77
N SER A 77 -11.55 1.71 1.84
CA SER A 77 -11.30 1.41 0.43
C SER A 77 -10.37 2.46 -0.21
N ALA A 78 -10.57 3.75 0.07
CA ALA A 78 -9.70 4.82 -0.43
C ALA A 78 -8.29 4.71 0.15
N LEU A 79 -8.17 4.42 1.45
CA LEU A 79 -6.86 4.22 2.10
C LEU A 79 -6.09 3.04 1.48
N ALA A 80 -6.78 1.94 1.17
CA ALA A 80 -6.17 0.78 0.52
C ALA A 80 -5.59 1.14 -0.86
N VAL A 81 -6.34 1.90 -1.67
CA VAL A 81 -5.90 2.37 -2.99
C VAL A 81 -4.72 3.34 -2.85
N GLU A 82 -4.79 4.30 -1.94
CA GLU A 82 -3.72 5.25 -1.68
C GLU A 82 -2.41 4.56 -1.27
N LEU A 83 -2.47 3.58 -0.36
CA LEU A 83 -1.31 2.80 0.04
C LEU A 83 -0.73 1.97 -1.09
N LEU A 84 -1.57 1.38 -1.95
CA LEU A 84 -1.12 0.66 -3.14
C LEU A 84 -0.43 1.60 -4.14
N VAL A 85 -1.00 2.78 -4.40
CA VAL A 85 -0.39 3.79 -5.29
C VAL A 85 0.97 4.24 -4.75
N LEU A 86 1.07 4.48 -3.44
CA LEU A 86 2.34 4.78 -2.78
C LEU A 86 3.34 3.64 -2.90
N ALA A 87 2.91 2.39 -2.71
CA ALA A 87 3.76 1.22 -2.85
C ALA A 87 4.37 1.14 -4.26
N ILE A 88 3.52 1.25 -5.29
CA ILE A 88 3.95 1.25 -6.69
C ILE A 88 4.91 2.42 -6.96
N GLY A 89 4.57 3.62 -6.48
CA GLY A 89 5.42 4.81 -6.61
C GLY A 89 6.81 4.61 -6.00
N LYS A 90 6.89 3.98 -4.82
CA LYS A 90 8.17 3.65 -4.17
C LYS A 90 8.95 2.58 -4.92
N ALA A 91 8.29 1.53 -5.40
CA ALA A 91 8.93 0.50 -6.22
C ALA A 91 9.52 1.09 -7.51
N LEU A 92 8.77 1.95 -8.21
CA LEU A 92 9.27 2.66 -9.39
C LEU A 92 10.41 3.62 -9.05
N ALA A 93 10.28 4.39 -7.97
CA ALA A 93 11.31 5.33 -7.54
C ALA A 93 12.62 4.63 -7.16
N ALA A 94 12.57 3.41 -6.63
CA ALA A 94 13.74 2.65 -6.23
C ALA A 94 14.70 2.36 -7.40
N ARG A 95 14.22 2.33 -8.65
CA ARG A 95 15.05 2.16 -9.85
C ARG A 95 16.16 3.20 -9.94
N PHE A 96 15.88 4.42 -9.48
CA PHE A 96 16.84 5.52 -9.50
C PHE A 96 17.91 5.42 -8.40
N TYR A 97 17.81 4.44 -7.51
CA TYR A 97 18.69 4.26 -6.35
C TYR A 97 19.45 2.93 -6.34
N ARG A 98 19.51 2.22 -7.48
CA ARG A 98 20.17 0.91 -7.59
C ARG A 98 21.57 0.90 -6.97
N GLY A 99 21.89 -0.17 -6.24
CA GLY A 99 23.16 -0.34 -5.54
C GLY A 99 23.28 0.44 -4.21
N THR A 100 22.24 1.16 -3.77
CA THR A 100 22.25 1.90 -2.51
C THR A 100 21.29 1.28 -1.48
N ARG A 101 21.50 1.58 -0.19
CA ARG A 101 20.56 1.20 0.88
C ARG A 101 19.14 1.73 0.65
N MET A 102 19.01 2.85 -0.07
CA MET A 102 17.71 3.48 -0.37
C MET A 102 16.86 2.61 -1.30
N HIS A 103 17.50 1.89 -2.23
CA HIS A 103 16.80 0.93 -3.10
C HIS A 103 16.11 -0.15 -2.28
N THR A 104 16.85 -0.84 -1.41
CA THR A 104 16.30 -1.90 -0.55
C THR A 104 15.18 -1.35 0.34
N PHE A 105 15.33 -0.16 0.89
CA PHE A 105 14.29 0.42 1.73
C PHE A 105 13.02 0.78 0.99
N LEU A 106 13.13 1.39 -0.18
CA LEU A 106 11.96 1.69 -1.00
C LEU A 106 11.21 0.41 -1.38
N TYR A 107 11.94 -0.66 -1.67
CA TYR A 107 11.35 -1.98 -1.95
C TYR A 107 10.69 -2.61 -0.74
N VAL A 108 11.37 -2.66 0.40
CA VAL A 108 10.81 -3.21 1.64
C VAL A 108 9.57 -2.41 2.06
N THR A 109 9.62 -1.08 2.01
CA THR A 109 8.47 -0.25 2.37
C THR A 109 7.34 -0.32 1.35
N ALA A 110 7.63 -0.47 0.05
CA ALA A 110 6.63 -0.75 -0.97
C ALA A 110 5.93 -2.08 -0.71
N ALA A 111 6.70 -3.15 -0.44
CA ALA A 111 6.16 -4.46 -0.10
C ALA A 111 5.24 -4.40 1.12
N VAL A 112 5.69 -3.76 2.20
CA VAL A 112 4.88 -3.58 3.42
C VAL A 112 3.59 -2.81 3.12
N GLN A 113 3.66 -1.72 2.37
CA GLN A 113 2.46 -0.95 2.01
C GLN A 113 1.48 -1.73 1.13
N ALA A 114 1.98 -2.52 0.17
CA ALA A 114 1.14 -3.38 -0.66
C ALA A 114 0.47 -4.49 0.17
N VAL A 115 1.18 -5.07 1.15
CA VAL A 115 0.60 -6.05 2.08
C VAL A 115 -0.51 -5.42 2.91
N ILE A 116 -0.27 -4.24 3.46
CA ILE A 116 -1.29 -3.50 4.22
C ILE A 116 -2.49 -3.19 3.32
N ALA A 117 -2.27 -2.69 2.10
CA ALA A 117 -3.32 -2.40 1.13
C ALA A 117 -4.18 -3.64 0.82
N GLY A 118 -3.57 -4.82 0.63
CA GLY A 118 -4.29 -6.07 0.40
C GLY A 118 -5.04 -6.61 1.62
N ALA A 119 -4.58 -6.27 2.82
CA ALA A 119 -5.18 -6.69 4.09
C ALA A 119 -6.38 -5.82 4.50
N ILE A 120 -6.39 -4.53 4.14
CA ILE A 120 -7.49 -3.61 4.46
C ILE A 120 -8.81 -4.14 3.89
N PRO A 121 -9.90 -4.16 4.67
CA PRO A 121 -11.22 -4.51 4.17
C PRO A 121 -11.71 -3.44 3.19
N VAL A 122 -12.22 -3.89 2.05
CA VAL A 122 -12.68 -3.03 0.96
C VAL A 122 -14.17 -3.27 0.75
N GLU A 123 -14.93 -2.19 0.57
CA GLU A 123 -16.40 -2.24 0.43
C GLU A 123 -16.84 -2.91 -0.87
N GLN A 124 -16.05 -2.75 -1.93
CA GLN A 124 -16.36 -3.22 -3.27
C GLN A 124 -15.65 -4.56 -3.53
N ASP A 125 -16.42 -5.62 -3.73
CA ASP A 125 -15.87 -6.98 -3.93
C ASP A 125 -14.90 -7.06 -5.12
N TRP A 126 -15.12 -6.27 -6.19
CA TRP A 126 -14.24 -6.22 -7.37
C TRP A 126 -12.92 -5.48 -7.12
N LEU A 127 -12.86 -4.56 -6.16
CA LEU A 127 -11.69 -3.74 -5.92
C LEU A 127 -10.56 -4.54 -5.24
N ARG A 128 -10.93 -5.54 -4.43
CA ARG A 128 -9.98 -6.42 -3.76
C ARG A 128 -9.09 -7.22 -4.71
N PRO A 129 -9.62 -7.96 -5.72
CA PRO A 129 -8.75 -8.65 -6.68
C PRO A 129 -7.91 -7.67 -7.51
N VAL A 130 -8.43 -6.48 -7.84
CA VAL A 130 -7.64 -5.45 -8.54
C VAL A 130 -6.42 -5.01 -7.72
N ILE A 131 -6.59 -4.72 -6.42
CA ILE A 131 -5.49 -4.36 -5.52
C ILE A 131 -4.44 -5.47 -5.45
N LEU A 132 -4.90 -6.71 -5.29
CA LEU A 132 -4.01 -7.87 -5.17
C LEU A 132 -3.26 -8.17 -6.47
N LEU A 133 -3.92 -8.08 -7.63
CA LEU A 133 -3.26 -8.27 -8.93
C LEU A 133 -2.22 -7.17 -9.20
N ALA A 134 -2.55 -5.91 -8.89
CA ALA A 134 -1.61 -4.80 -9.02
C ALA A 134 -0.40 -4.96 -8.08
N ALA A 135 -0.63 -5.39 -6.83
CA ALA A 135 0.44 -5.70 -5.88
C ALA A 135 1.31 -6.89 -6.35
N GLY A 136 0.72 -7.91 -6.97
CA GLY A 136 1.43 -9.03 -7.59
C GLY A 136 2.31 -8.59 -8.78
N LEU A 137 1.78 -7.72 -9.64
CA LEU A 137 2.55 -7.12 -10.75
C LEU A 137 3.72 -6.28 -10.22
N MET A 138 3.49 -5.50 -9.16
CA MET A 138 4.55 -4.75 -8.50
C MET A 138 5.65 -5.67 -7.94
N GLY A 139 5.28 -6.77 -7.27
CA GLY A 139 6.25 -7.75 -6.76
C GLY A 139 7.06 -8.44 -7.88
N THR A 140 6.40 -8.76 -9.00
CA THR A 140 7.06 -9.32 -10.19
C THR A 140 8.04 -8.31 -10.79
N PHE A 141 7.62 -7.05 -10.89
CA PHE A 141 8.48 -5.95 -11.31
C PHE A 141 9.71 -5.81 -10.40
N MET A 142 9.54 -5.85 -9.08
CA MET A 142 10.65 -5.77 -8.11
C MET A 142 11.63 -6.93 -8.28
N ALA A 143 11.13 -8.15 -8.53
CA ALA A 143 11.97 -9.32 -8.79
C ALA A 143 12.85 -9.13 -10.03
N VAL A 144 12.25 -8.68 -11.14
CA VAL A 144 12.95 -8.43 -12.42
C VAL A 144 13.91 -7.25 -12.31
N ASP A 145 13.53 -6.21 -11.58
CA ASP A 145 14.33 -4.98 -11.51
C ASP A 145 15.55 -5.08 -10.60
N SER A 146 15.49 -5.92 -9.56
CA SER A 146 16.58 -6.14 -8.61
C SER A 146 17.33 -7.45 -8.79
N ASP A 147 17.01 -8.25 -9.81
CA ASP A 147 17.55 -9.60 -10.03
C ASP A 147 17.48 -10.49 -8.76
N THR A 148 16.46 -10.25 -7.92
CA THR A 148 16.28 -10.87 -6.60
C THR A 148 14.99 -11.70 -6.64
N PRO A 149 15.06 -13.01 -6.90
CA PRO A 149 13.89 -13.86 -7.11
C PRO A 149 12.98 -13.98 -5.88
N GLU A 150 13.46 -13.63 -4.68
CA GLU A 150 12.71 -13.68 -3.43
C GLU A 150 11.45 -12.80 -3.46
N TRP A 151 11.45 -11.72 -4.26
CA TRP A 151 10.25 -10.90 -4.46
C TRP A 151 9.12 -11.65 -5.18
N LEU A 152 9.42 -12.74 -5.88
CA LEU A 152 8.42 -13.62 -6.47
C LEU A 152 7.59 -14.36 -5.42
N TYR A 153 8.10 -14.59 -4.21
CA TYR A 153 7.28 -15.15 -3.12
C TYR A 153 6.14 -14.20 -2.75
N LEU A 154 6.44 -12.91 -2.68
CA LEU A 154 5.45 -11.86 -2.41
C LEU A 154 4.44 -11.78 -3.56
N ALA A 155 4.92 -11.76 -4.81
CA ALA A 155 4.05 -11.74 -5.99
C ALA A 155 3.13 -12.98 -6.03
N THR A 156 3.68 -14.16 -5.74
CA THR A 156 2.94 -15.42 -5.69
C THR A 156 1.84 -15.38 -4.62
N GLY A 157 2.14 -14.84 -3.43
CA GLY A 157 1.15 -14.64 -2.38
C GLY A 157 -0.01 -13.74 -2.84
N PHE A 158 0.31 -12.62 -3.47
CA PHE A 158 -0.70 -11.70 -4.01
C PHE A 158 -1.52 -12.30 -5.16
N TYR A 159 -0.88 -13.01 -6.09
CA TYR A 159 -1.60 -13.67 -7.19
C TYR A 159 -2.49 -14.80 -6.69
N THR A 160 -2.01 -15.62 -5.76
CA THR A 160 -2.79 -16.72 -5.19
C THR A 160 -4.02 -16.20 -4.46
N TYR A 161 -3.84 -15.17 -3.63
CA TYR A 161 -4.95 -14.58 -2.90
C TYR A 161 -5.89 -13.77 -3.83
N GLY A 162 -5.33 -13.05 -4.80
CA GLY A 162 -6.07 -12.30 -5.81
C GLY A 162 -6.92 -13.21 -6.70
N TRP A 163 -6.42 -14.40 -7.03
CA TRP A 163 -7.14 -15.41 -7.79
C TRP A 163 -8.43 -15.85 -7.11
N TYR A 164 -8.35 -16.17 -5.82
CA TYR A 164 -9.53 -16.53 -5.02
C TYR A 164 -10.60 -15.44 -5.08
N TRP A 165 -10.20 -14.18 -4.85
CA TRP A 165 -11.14 -13.05 -4.88
C TRP A 165 -11.68 -12.75 -6.28
N LEU A 166 -10.87 -12.92 -7.31
CA LEU A 166 -11.29 -12.77 -8.70
C LEU A 166 -12.38 -13.80 -9.04
N LEU A 167 -12.16 -15.06 -8.69
CA LEU A 167 -13.15 -16.12 -8.92
C LEU A 167 -14.43 -15.91 -8.12
N LYS A 168 -14.35 -15.40 -6.89
CA LYS A 168 -15.53 -15.05 -6.09
C LYS A 168 -16.40 -13.99 -6.78
N VAL A 169 -15.78 -13.07 -7.52
CA VAL A 169 -16.49 -12.00 -8.26
C VAL A 169 -17.07 -12.52 -9.58
N VAL A 170 -16.31 -13.36 -10.31
CA VAL A 170 -16.68 -13.78 -11.66
C VAL A 170 -17.59 -15.02 -11.68
N VAL A 171 -17.43 -15.93 -10.72
CA VAL A 171 -18.14 -17.20 -10.68
C VAL A 171 -19.22 -17.15 -9.58
N PRO A 172 -20.51 -17.26 -9.93
CA PRO A 172 -21.55 -17.35 -8.91
C PRO A 172 -21.34 -18.60 -8.04
N PRO A 173 -21.54 -18.49 -6.71
CA PRO A 173 -21.30 -19.61 -5.80
C PRO A 173 -22.24 -20.78 -6.18
N PRO A 174 -21.70 -22.01 -6.34
CA PRO A 174 -22.54 -23.15 -6.66
C PRO A 174 -23.48 -23.46 -5.49
N PRO A 175 -24.71 -23.93 -5.75
CA PRO A 175 -25.70 -24.22 -4.72
C PRO A 175 -25.26 -25.30 -3.72
N ASN A 176 -24.33 -26.18 -4.12
CA ASN A 176 -23.69 -27.18 -3.26
C ASN A 176 -22.16 -27.09 -3.39
N PRO A 177 -21.47 -26.34 -2.51
CA PRO A 177 -20.01 -26.27 -2.52
C PRO A 177 -19.42 -27.64 -2.17
N GLY A 178 -18.64 -28.21 -3.11
CA GLY A 178 -17.96 -29.50 -2.94
C GLY A 178 -16.44 -29.36 -3.06
N PRO A 179 -15.69 -30.47 -2.89
CA PRO A 179 -14.23 -30.48 -3.02
C PRO A 179 -13.72 -29.94 -4.36
N SER A 180 -14.47 -30.17 -5.44
CA SER A 180 -14.18 -29.64 -6.78
C SER A 180 -14.26 -28.11 -6.87
N THR A 181 -15.14 -27.47 -6.10
CA THR A 181 -15.24 -26.00 -6.01
C THR A 181 -14.00 -25.41 -5.35
N LEU A 182 -13.47 -26.07 -4.31
CA LEU A 182 -12.22 -25.65 -3.66
C LEU A 182 -11.03 -25.82 -4.61
N VAL A 183 -10.95 -26.92 -5.35
CA VAL A 183 -9.89 -27.12 -6.35
C VAL A 183 -9.92 -26.01 -7.41
N LEU A 184 -11.10 -25.60 -7.88
CA LEU A 184 -11.22 -24.51 -8.87
C LEU A 184 -10.88 -23.13 -8.26
N MET A 185 -11.28 -22.88 -7.00
CA MET A 185 -11.01 -21.62 -6.30
C MET A 185 -9.55 -21.44 -5.91
N PHE A 186 -8.82 -22.52 -5.63
CA PHE A 186 -7.41 -22.48 -5.20
C PHE A 186 -6.42 -22.93 -6.29
N SER A 187 -6.89 -23.43 -7.44
CA SER A 187 -6.03 -23.77 -8.57
C SER A 187 -6.30 -22.83 -9.75
N PRO A 188 -5.29 -22.09 -10.23
CA PRO A 188 -5.42 -21.30 -11.45
C PRO A 188 -5.39 -22.18 -12.72
N LEU A 189 -4.86 -23.41 -12.61
CA LEU A 189 -4.63 -24.31 -13.73
C LEU A 189 -5.92 -24.69 -14.49
N PRO A 190 -7.04 -25.09 -13.86
CA PRO A 190 -8.28 -25.42 -14.57
C PRO A 190 -8.80 -24.27 -15.46
N VAL A 191 -8.69 -23.03 -14.99
CA VAL A 191 -9.20 -21.86 -15.73
C VAL A 191 -8.25 -21.46 -16.86
N ILE A 192 -6.93 -21.55 -16.64
CA ILE A 192 -5.93 -21.35 -17.70
C ILE A 192 -6.14 -22.39 -18.82
N TYR A 193 -6.33 -23.67 -18.48
CA TYR A 193 -6.62 -24.71 -19.48
C TYR A 193 -7.93 -24.46 -20.23
N THR A 194 -8.98 -23.99 -19.54
CA THR A 194 -10.27 -23.67 -20.17
C THR A 194 -10.14 -22.46 -21.11
N GLY A 195 -9.40 -21.43 -20.70
CA GLY A 195 -9.14 -20.24 -21.52
C GLY A 195 -8.33 -20.56 -22.77
N VAL A 196 -7.28 -21.38 -22.64
CA VAL A 196 -6.47 -21.85 -23.76
C VAL A 196 -7.32 -22.71 -24.71
N ALA A 197 -8.18 -23.59 -24.19
CA ALA A 197 -9.08 -24.39 -25.02
C ALA A 197 -10.12 -23.57 -25.80
N LEU A 198 -10.56 -22.43 -25.24
CA LEU A 198 -11.46 -21.50 -25.93
C LEU A 198 -10.76 -20.63 -26.98
N MET A 199 -9.48 -20.27 -26.77
CA MET A 199 -8.68 -19.53 -27.75
C MET A 199 -8.19 -20.39 -28.93
N LEU A 200 -8.07 -21.71 -28.72
CA LEU A 200 -7.68 -22.67 -29.75
C LEU A 200 -8.87 -23.22 -30.55
N ARG A 201 -10.08 -22.67 -30.35
CA ARG A 201 -11.32 -23.06 -31.02
C ARG A 201 -11.73 -21.98 -32.03
#